data_AF-A0A2K4XFW4-F1
#
_entry.id   AF-A0A2K4XFW4-F1
#
_cell.length_a   1.000
_cell.length_b   1.000
_cell.length_c   1.000
_cell.angle_alpha   90.00
_cell.angle_beta   90.00
_cell.angle_gamma   90.00
#
_symmetry.space_group_name_H-M   'P 1'
#
loop_
_entity.id
_entity.type
_entity.pdbx_description
1 polymer ?
#
loop_
_entity_poly.entity_id
_entity_poly.type
_entity_poly.pdbx_seq_one_letter_code
_entity_poly.pdbx_strand_id
1 'polypeptide(L)'
;MATKYISLSNLPDTIKNEIKTIQNANQVEQLSLFIDNQSTLPGFENSISNTFNAYDLWSRFIRNQRKLVKISEAPNRVVVSRSISDKLEGVMYEGKLEIAPALIVGKDEDYFAWPSDREEKVERALIRLASQGKIAKISGKMGDRYAVYFSIKEIANELKSVNQTLSFAEIKQALQILKGSELNFKYQVTNQAGEQHYSESKMNYLSSIHFSGQQGKSTVKCLAVLNEFMSQQIESIGYRGYYFNRAQSFKRTLSRWLTLRLYHMFRYASVGKTHHFLLRKTMIKFGSIDSEDIKKSRLTAIRRDMANTMKDLIEADILDSYEIDNIKDDEGNIVDYKYELCPSDSFCAEILSLNKHNKKITEKAKVLDEQELQANFIES
;
A
#
# COMPACT_ATOMS: atom_id res chain seq x y z
N MET A 1 24.53 -10.31 0.56
CA MET A 1 24.75 -9.83 1.95
C MET A 1 23.98 -10.76 2.86
N ALA A 2 24.59 -11.30 3.93
CA ALA A 2 23.87 -12.14 4.88
C ALA A 2 22.74 -11.33 5.54
N THR A 3 21.50 -11.78 5.38
CA THR A 3 20.33 -11.19 6.04
C THR A 3 20.53 -11.32 7.54
N LYS A 4 20.84 -10.20 8.21
CA LYS A 4 20.97 -10.21 9.67
C LYS A 4 19.58 -10.41 10.27
N TYR A 5 19.39 -11.55 10.92
CA TYR A 5 18.18 -11.91 11.63
C TYR A 5 17.99 -11.05 12.88
N ILE A 6 16.73 -10.78 13.21
CA ILE A 6 16.38 -10.12 14.47
C ILE A 6 16.37 -11.14 15.60
N SER A 7 16.78 -10.70 16.80
CA SER A 7 16.79 -11.50 18.03
C SER A 7 16.30 -10.65 19.20
N LEU A 8 15.89 -11.29 20.30
CA LEU A 8 15.40 -10.61 21.50
C LEU A 8 16.43 -9.63 22.08
N SER A 9 17.71 -9.96 21.96
CA SER A 9 18.83 -9.11 22.40
C SER A 9 18.94 -7.80 21.60
N ASN A 10 18.41 -7.76 20.36
CA ASN A 10 18.52 -6.65 19.43
C ASN A 10 17.22 -5.83 19.32
N LEU A 11 16.21 -6.13 20.14
CA LEU A 11 14.95 -5.38 20.18
C LEU A 11 15.12 -3.99 20.83
N PRO A 12 14.31 -3.00 20.44
CA PRO A 12 14.17 -1.76 21.19
C PRO A 12 13.78 -2.03 22.64
N ASP A 13 14.40 -1.30 23.58
CA ASP A 13 14.19 -1.50 25.03
C ASP A 13 12.71 -1.36 25.44
N THR A 14 11.95 -0.54 24.71
CA THR A 14 10.52 -0.28 24.99
C THR A 14 9.61 -1.49 24.77
N ILE A 15 10.03 -2.52 24.05
CA ILE A 15 9.20 -3.71 23.74
C ILE A 15 9.83 -5.03 24.20
N LYS A 16 11.08 -4.99 24.66
CA LYS A 16 11.86 -6.20 24.99
C LYS A 16 11.20 -7.10 26.04
N ASN A 17 10.43 -6.53 26.96
CA ASN A 17 9.74 -7.26 28.03
C ASN A 17 8.33 -7.75 27.63
N GLU A 18 7.83 -7.34 26.47
CA GLU A 18 6.50 -7.69 25.97
C GLU A 18 6.53 -8.87 25.00
N ILE A 19 7.65 -9.03 24.28
CA ILE A 19 7.89 -10.09 23.31
C ILE A 19 8.55 -11.29 24.00
N LYS A 20 7.94 -12.46 23.84
CA LYS A 20 8.46 -13.74 24.36
C LYS A 20 9.29 -14.46 23.30
N THR A 21 8.84 -14.48 22.05
CA THR A 21 9.51 -15.19 20.96
C THR A 21 9.52 -14.34 19.69
N ILE A 22 10.52 -14.57 18.85
CA ILE A 22 10.64 -13.99 17.52
C ILE A 22 10.92 -15.11 16.54
N GLN A 23 10.12 -15.19 15.48
CA GLN A 23 10.35 -16.08 14.35
C GLN A 23 10.59 -15.21 13.11
N ASN A 24 11.77 -15.33 12.51
CA ASN A 24 12.14 -14.60 11.30
C ASN A 24 11.34 -15.15 10.10
N ALA A 25 11.32 -14.41 8.99
CA ALA A 25 10.52 -14.77 7.81
C ALA A 25 10.73 -16.21 7.31
N ASN A 26 11.96 -16.74 7.34
CA ASN A 26 12.25 -18.12 6.91
C ASN A 26 11.75 -19.21 7.87
N GLN A 27 11.29 -18.83 9.07
CA GLN A 27 10.82 -19.74 10.12
C GLN A 27 9.29 -19.75 10.22
N VAL A 28 8.60 -18.88 9.48
CA VAL A 28 7.15 -18.76 9.46
C VAL A 28 6.71 -18.89 8.02
N GLU A 29 5.87 -19.89 7.75
CA GLU A 29 5.49 -20.25 6.40
C GLU A 29 4.92 -19.06 5.61
N GLN A 30 3.91 -18.38 6.16
CA GLN A 30 3.27 -17.25 5.49
C GLN A 30 4.23 -16.07 5.25
N LEU A 31 5.19 -15.86 6.14
CA LEU A 31 6.25 -14.87 5.91
C LEU A 31 7.23 -15.32 4.84
N SER A 32 7.56 -16.62 4.78
CA SER A 32 8.45 -17.17 3.76
C SER A 32 7.86 -17.01 2.36
N LEU A 33 6.54 -17.20 2.22
CA LEU A 33 5.79 -16.92 0.98
C LEU A 33 5.79 -15.42 0.68
N PHE A 34 5.56 -14.57 1.69
CA PHE A 34 5.55 -13.12 1.52
C PHE A 34 6.89 -12.56 1.03
N ILE A 35 8.01 -13.19 1.40
CA ILE A 35 9.35 -12.73 1.02
C ILE A 35 9.93 -13.46 -0.20
N ASP A 36 9.25 -14.49 -0.72
CA ASP A 36 9.64 -15.19 -1.94
C ASP A 36 9.33 -14.31 -3.15
N ASN A 37 9.93 -13.12 -3.23
CA ASN A 37 9.71 -12.11 -4.27
C ASN A 37 10.90 -12.05 -5.21
N GLN A 38 10.93 -12.95 -6.20
CA GLN A 38 12.00 -13.00 -7.20
C GLN A 38 11.45 -12.65 -8.58
N SER A 39 11.99 -11.58 -9.17
CA SER A 39 11.74 -11.27 -10.58
C SER A 39 12.48 -12.26 -11.46
N THR A 40 11.79 -12.83 -12.44
CA THR A 40 12.40 -13.64 -13.50
C THR A 40 12.79 -12.80 -14.72
N LEU A 41 12.45 -11.51 -14.72
CA LEU A 41 12.82 -10.58 -15.80
C LEU A 41 14.24 -10.03 -15.60
N PRO A 42 15.12 -10.12 -16.61
CA PRO A 42 16.46 -9.55 -16.56
C PRO A 42 16.45 -8.04 -16.28
N GLY A 43 17.37 -7.55 -15.44
CA GLY A 43 17.49 -6.12 -15.11
C GLY A 43 16.46 -5.61 -14.07
N PHE A 44 15.58 -6.50 -13.62
CA PHE A 44 14.61 -6.27 -12.54
C PHE A 44 14.95 -7.10 -11.30
N GLU A 45 16.23 -7.43 -11.11
CA GLU A 45 16.64 -8.18 -9.92
C GLU A 45 16.32 -7.37 -8.66
N ASN A 46 15.66 -8.03 -7.70
CA ASN A 46 15.22 -7.43 -6.45
C ASN A 46 14.28 -6.24 -6.59
N SER A 47 13.55 -6.00 -7.68
CA SER A 47 12.68 -4.81 -7.80
C SER A 47 11.23 -5.00 -7.35
N ILE A 48 10.85 -6.20 -6.90
CA ILE A 48 9.46 -6.53 -6.53
C ILE A 48 9.16 -6.17 -5.07
N SER A 49 8.00 -5.55 -4.83
CA SER A 49 7.40 -5.40 -3.50
C SER A 49 6.01 -6.04 -3.51
N ASN A 50 5.44 -6.23 -2.34
CA ASN A 50 4.04 -6.61 -2.20
C ASN A 50 3.13 -5.40 -2.02
N THR A 51 1.90 -5.53 -2.49
CA THR A 51 0.78 -4.64 -2.23
C THR A 51 -0.41 -5.44 -1.74
N PHE A 52 -1.14 -4.89 -0.77
CA PHE A 52 -2.32 -5.49 -0.16
C PHE A 52 -3.58 -5.07 -0.93
N ASN A 53 -4.07 -5.97 -1.78
CA ASN A 53 -5.25 -5.88 -2.64
C ASN A 53 -6.01 -4.53 -2.62
N ALA A 54 -7.24 -4.50 -2.10
CA ALA A 54 -8.08 -3.31 -2.14
C ALA A 54 -7.56 -2.18 -1.24
N TYR A 55 -6.96 -2.54 -0.10
CA TYR A 55 -6.49 -1.62 0.93
C TYR A 55 -5.49 -0.60 0.42
N ASP A 56 -4.59 -1.02 -0.46
CA ASP A 56 -3.56 -0.13 -1.01
C ASP A 56 -4.04 0.79 -2.13
N LEU A 57 -5.17 0.44 -2.75
CA LEU A 57 -5.80 1.23 -3.80
C LEU A 57 -6.84 2.20 -3.27
N TRP A 58 -7.39 1.95 -2.07
CA TRP A 58 -8.32 2.88 -1.43
C TRP A 58 -7.67 4.23 -1.14
N SER A 59 -8.51 5.26 -1.13
CA SER A 59 -8.13 6.65 -0.88
C SER A 59 -7.85 6.89 0.61
N ARG A 60 -6.96 6.09 1.21
CA ARG A 60 -6.58 6.17 2.62
C ARG A 60 -5.48 7.16 2.92
N PHE A 61 -5.06 7.99 1.97
CA PHE A 61 -4.16 9.12 2.25
C PHE A 61 -4.81 10.42 1.77
N ILE A 62 -4.62 11.49 2.54
CA ILE A 62 -5.14 12.80 2.14
C ILE A 62 -4.20 13.42 1.11
N ARG A 63 -4.73 13.62 -0.09
CA ARG A 63 -3.98 14.12 -1.24
C ARG A 63 -3.72 15.62 -1.09
N ASN A 64 -2.52 16.05 -1.46
CA ASN A 64 -2.10 17.47 -1.43
C ASN A 64 -2.11 18.15 -0.05
N GLN A 65 -2.23 17.41 1.05
CA GLN A 65 -2.15 17.96 2.41
C GLN A 65 -0.80 17.59 3.04
N ARG A 66 0.12 18.55 3.16
CA ARG A 66 1.48 18.31 3.71
C ARG A 66 1.75 19.02 5.03
N LYS A 67 0.77 19.75 5.56
CA LYS A 67 0.97 20.66 6.70
C LYS A 67 0.36 20.07 7.96
N LEU A 68 1.12 20.19 9.05
CA LEU A 68 0.58 20.12 10.39
C LEU A 68 -0.44 21.26 10.55
N VAL A 69 -1.61 20.95 11.08
CA VAL A 69 -2.66 21.95 11.36
C VAL A 69 -2.72 22.12 12.86
N LYS A 70 -2.59 23.34 13.34
CA LYS A 70 -2.76 23.65 14.76
C LYS A 70 -4.14 23.23 15.22
N ILE A 71 -4.28 22.73 16.46
CA ILE A 71 -5.60 22.37 16.98
C ILE A 71 -6.55 23.57 16.97
N SER A 72 -6.05 24.78 17.26
CA SER A 72 -6.84 26.02 17.22
C SER A 72 -7.36 26.39 15.82
N GLU A 73 -6.70 25.93 14.76
CA GLU A 73 -7.05 26.20 13.36
C GLU A 73 -7.76 25.01 12.71
N ALA A 74 -7.98 23.93 13.45
CA ALA A 74 -8.54 22.70 12.92
C ALA A 74 -10.04 22.86 12.60
N PRO A 75 -10.55 22.18 11.56
CA PRO A 75 -11.98 22.16 11.28
C PRO A 75 -12.75 21.48 12.41
N ASN A 76 -14.00 21.89 12.61
CA ASN A 76 -14.90 21.29 13.62
C ASN A 76 -15.00 19.75 13.50
N ARG A 77 -14.90 19.22 12.28
CA ARG A 77 -14.84 17.79 12.01
C ARG A 77 -13.46 17.43 11.47
N VAL A 78 -12.67 16.76 12.29
CA VAL A 78 -11.31 16.31 11.93
C VAL A 78 -11.28 14.99 11.16
N VAL A 79 -12.33 14.17 11.28
CA VAL A 79 -12.42 12.89 10.58
C VAL A 79 -12.89 13.10 9.14
N VAL A 80 -12.04 12.72 8.18
CA VAL A 80 -12.34 12.75 6.75
C VAL A 80 -13.03 11.45 6.36
N SER A 81 -14.17 11.55 5.68
CA SER A 81 -15.00 10.43 5.27
C SER A 81 -15.00 10.30 3.74
N ARG A 82 -14.81 9.09 3.22
CA ARG A 82 -14.79 8.77 1.78
C ARG A 82 -15.62 7.53 1.49
N SER A 83 -16.26 7.51 0.33
CA SER A 83 -16.97 6.31 -0.12
C SER A 83 -15.99 5.30 -0.73
N ILE A 84 -16.21 4.02 -0.43
CA ILE A 84 -15.57 2.89 -1.10
C ILE A 84 -16.57 2.39 -2.15
N SER A 85 -16.17 2.38 -3.41
CA SER A 85 -16.87 1.71 -4.49
C SER A 85 -15.83 1.29 -5.52
N ASP A 86 -15.45 0.01 -5.48
CA ASP A 86 -14.46 -0.51 -6.41
C ASP A 86 -14.73 -1.97 -6.78
N LYS A 87 -14.31 -2.34 -7.98
CA LYS A 87 -14.31 -3.72 -8.47
C LYS A 87 -12.88 -4.13 -8.71
N LEU A 88 -12.38 -5.06 -7.93
CA LEU A 88 -11.01 -5.58 -8.04
C LEU A 88 -11.08 -7.09 -8.14
N GLU A 89 -10.47 -7.65 -9.19
CA GLU A 89 -10.41 -9.11 -9.40
C GLU A 89 -11.79 -9.81 -9.42
N GLY A 90 -12.83 -9.09 -9.86
CA GLY A 90 -14.21 -9.59 -9.88
C GLY A 90 -14.92 -9.57 -8.53
N VAL A 91 -14.26 -9.06 -7.49
CA VAL A 91 -14.84 -8.79 -6.18
C VAL A 91 -15.27 -7.32 -6.12
N MET A 92 -16.52 -7.10 -5.72
CA MET A 92 -17.06 -5.76 -5.49
C MET A 92 -16.86 -5.36 -4.03
N TYR A 93 -16.39 -4.13 -3.82
CA TYR A 93 -16.23 -3.50 -2.52
C TYR A 93 -17.09 -2.25 -2.47
N GLU A 94 -18.02 -2.19 -1.52
CA GLU A 94 -18.91 -1.04 -1.33
C GLU A 94 -18.97 -0.64 0.13
N GLY A 95 -18.83 0.64 0.44
CA GLY A 95 -18.87 1.09 1.83
C GLY A 95 -18.27 2.46 2.07
N LYS A 96 -17.63 2.62 3.22
CA LYS A 96 -17.10 3.88 3.72
C LYS A 96 -15.75 3.69 4.38
N LEU A 97 -14.87 4.66 4.16
CA LEU A 97 -13.57 4.82 4.78
C LEU A 97 -13.55 6.14 5.57
N GLU A 98 -13.06 6.10 6.79
CA GLU A 98 -12.88 7.25 7.65
C GLU A 98 -11.41 7.35 8.10
N ILE A 99 -10.86 8.55 8.03
CA ILE A 99 -9.45 8.84 8.30
C ILE A 99 -9.39 9.89 9.42
N ALA A 100 -8.82 9.50 10.55
CA ALA A 100 -8.56 10.41 11.67
C ALA A 100 -7.07 10.81 11.71
N PRO A 101 -6.75 12.08 12.02
CA PRO A 101 -5.37 12.54 12.10
C PRO A 101 -4.64 11.99 13.33
N ALA A 102 -3.32 11.98 13.28
CA ALA A 102 -2.47 11.84 14.45
C ALA A 102 -2.42 13.15 15.25
N LEU A 103 -2.38 13.04 16.59
CA LEU A 103 -2.01 14.14 17.48
C LEU A 103 -0.47 14.23 17.58
N ILE A 104 0.08 15.39 17.25
CA ILE A 104 1.51 15.68 17.34
C ILE A 104 1.71 16.75 18.42
N VAL A 105 2.33 16.35 19.53
CA VAL A 105 2.63 17.25 20.65
C VAL A 105 3.74 18.21 20.25
N GLY A 106 3.44 19.50 20.24
CA GLY A 106 4.43 20.54 19.97
C GLY A 106 5.04 21.10 21.26
N LYS A 107 5.93 22.09 21.10
CA LYS A 107 6.53 22.79 22.25
C LYS A 107 5.55 23.75 22.90
N ASP A 108 4.86 24.55 22.08
CA ASP A 108 3.98 25.63 22.52
C ASP A 108 2.50 25.37 22.20
N GLU A 109 2.23 24.57 21.16
CA GLU A 109 0.88 24.20 20.73
C GLU A 109 0.90 22.81 20.09
N ASP A 110 -0.19 22.07 20.20
CA ASP A 110 -0.35 20.75 19.59
C ASP A 110 -0.93 20.84 18.16
N TYR A 111 -0.67 19.81 17.36
CA TYR A 111 -1.04 19.77 15.96
C TYR A 111 -1.78 18.49 15.59
N PHE A 112 -2.74 18.60 14.67
CA PHE A 112 -3.25 17.48 13.90
C PHE A 112 -2.43 17.25 12.64
N ALA A 113 -2.13 15.98 12.37
CA ALA A 113 -1.43 15.53 11.18
C ALA A 113 -2.21 14.41 10.50
N TRP A 114 -2.82 14.69 9.36
CA TRP A 114 -3.41 13.65 8.53
C TRP A 114 -2.33 12.91 7.74
N PRO A 115 -2.46 11.58 7.58
CA PRO A 115 -1.56 10.80 6.76
C PRO A 115 -1.71 11.21 5.30
N SER A 116 -0.60 11.53 4.65
CA SER A 116 -0.57 12.14 3.32
C SER A 116 0.32 11.38 2.33
N ASP A 117 0.55 11.97 1.16
CA ASP A 117 1.49 11.45 0.15
C ASP A 117 2.90 11.17 0.70
N ARG A 118 3.34 11.89 1.75
CA ARG A 118 4.65 11.65 2.38
C ARG A 118 4.64 10.35 3.18
N GLU A 119 3.60 10.15 3.99
CA GLU A 119 3.41 8.95 4.81
C GLU A 119 3.18 7.73 3.93
N GLU A 120 2.45 7.86 2.81
CA GLU A 120 2.29 6.79 1.82
C GLU A 120 3.63 6.29 1.29
N LYS A 121 4.55 7.20 0.91
CA LYS A 121 5.90 6.81 0.45
C LYS A 121 6.67 6.03 1.51
N VAL A 122 6.60 6.48 2.76
CA VAL A 122 7.30 5.82 3.88
C VAL A 122 6.70 4.44 4.15
N GLU A 123 5.38 4.31 4.10
CA GLU A 123 4.72 3.01 4.26
C GLU A 123 5.08 2.06 3.11
N ARG A 124 5.10 2.54 1.86
CA ARG A 124 5.52 1.75 0.69
C ARG A 124 6.97 1.27 0.82
N ALA A 125 7.88 2.14 1.27
CA ALA A 125 9.27 1.77 1.54
C ALA A 125 9.39 0.76 2.69
N LEU A 126 8.52 0.84 3.70
CA LEU A 126 8.48 -0.11 4.81
C LEU A 126 8.04 -1.51 4.35
N ILE A 127 6.95 -1.60 3.57
CA ILE A 127 6.48 -2.88 3.01
C ILE A 127 7.50 -3.46 2.04
N ARG A 128 8.21 -2.60 1.31
CA ARG A 128 9.32 -2.99 0.46
C ARG A 128 10.45 -3.65 1.26
N LEU A 129 10.88 -3.06 2.39
CA LEU A 129 11.85 -3.72 3.27
C LEU A 129 11.32 -5.06 3.79
N ALA A 130 10.04 -5.11 4.18
CA ALA A 130 9.40 -6.35 4.62
C ALA A 130 9.50 -7.45 3.56
N SER A 131 9.19 -7.12 2.30
CA SER A 131 9.28 -8.06 1.16
C SER A 131 10.70 -8.53 0.85
N GLN A 132 11.73 -7.82 1.31
CA GLN A 132 13.14 -8.20 1.22
C GLN A 132 13.61 -9.07 2.42
N GLY A 133 12.68 -9.57 3.24
CA GLY A 133 13.01 -10.41 4.39
C GLY A 133 13.20 -9.66 5.70
N LYS A 134 12.93 -8.35 5.76
CA LYS A 134 13.02 -7.55 7.00
C LYS A 134 11.75 -7.61 7.85
N ILE A 135 11.10 -8.77 7.88
CA ILE A 135 9.85 -9.02 8.59
C ILE A 135 10.00 -10.25 9.49
N ALA A 136 9.34 -10.20 10.65
CA ALA A 136 9.31 -11.29 11.60
C ALA A 136 7.94 -11.38 12.27
N LYS A 137 7.59 -12.58 12.71
CA LYS A 137 6.51 -12.83 13.65
C LYS A 137 7.03 -12.60 15.05
N ILE A 138 6.36 -11.71 15.78
CA ILE A 138 6.62 -11.46 17.19
C ILE A 138 5.43 -12.03 17.98
N SER A 139 5.73 -12.87 18.96
CA SER A 139 4.70 -13.42 19.85
C SER A 139 5.00 -13.00 21.27
N GLY A 140 3.97 -12.59 21.99
CA GLY A 140 4.12 -12.00 23.31
C GLY A 140 2.84 -12.00 24.12
N LYS A 141 2.76 -11.10 25.09
CA LYS A 141 1.56 -10.95 25.93
C LYS A 141 0.32 -10.51 25.13
N MET A 142 0.52 -9.87 23.98
CA MET A 142 -0.58 -9.35 23.15
C MET A 142 -0.88 -10.21 21.91
N GLY A 143 -0.49 -11.49 21.95
CA GLY A 143 -0.66 -12.41 20.84
C GLY A 143 0.44 -12.31 19.77
N ASP A 144 0.14 -12.89 18.62
CA ASP A 144 1.01 -12.95 17.46
C ASP A 144 0.82 -11.71 16.59
N ARG A 145 1.94 -11.11 16.14
CA ARG A 145 1.91 -9.95 15.26
C ARG A 145 3.05 -10.01 14.26
N TYR A 146 2.87 -9.34 13.11
CA TYR A 146 3.94 -9.13 12.15
C TYR A 146 4.60 -7.77 12.32
N ALA A 147 5.93 -7.78 12.35
CA ALA A 147 6.72 -6.59 12.57
C ALA A 147 7.88 -6.48 11.58
N VAL A 148 8.07 -5.28 11.06
CA VAL A 148 9.17 -4.92 10.16
C VAL A 148 10.29 -4.30 10.98
N TYR A 149 11.50 -4.83 10.83
CA TYR A 149 12.67 -4.38 11.58
C TYR A 149 13.69 -3.71 10.67
N PHE A 150 14.12 -2.51 11.04
CA PHE A 150 14.88 -1.65 10.14
C PHE A 150 15.66 -0.56 10.88
N SER A 151 16.34 0.27 10.10
CA SER A 151 16.92 1.54 10.48
C SER A 151 16.36 2.64 9.58
N ILE A 152 16.28 3.88 10.09
CA ILE A 152 15.81 5.03 9.30
C ILE A 152 16.62 5.20 8.01
N LYS A 153 17.91 4.83 8.03
CA LYS A 153 18.78 4.83 6.84
C LYS A 153 18.31 3.84 5.77
N GLU A 154 17.82 2.66 6.14
CA GLU A 154 17.29 1.69 5.17
C GLU A 154 16.05 2.23 4.45
N ILE A 155 15.11 2.85 5.18
CA ILE A 155 13.96 3.53 4.55
C ILE A 155 14.43 4.65 3.62
N ALA A 156 15.38 5.48 4.05
CA ALA A 156 15.93 6.55 3.22
C ALA A 156 16.60 6.01 1.95
N ASN A 157 17.27 4.85 2.03
CA ASN A 157 17.88 4.20 0.89
C ASN A 157 16.84 3.63 -0.09
N GLU A 158 15.76 3.01 0.40
CA GLU A 158 14.66 2.53 -0.45
C GLU A 158 13.95 3.69 -1.15
N LEU A 159 13.80 4.85 -0.50
CA LEU A 159 13.28 6.04 -1.17
C LEU A 159 14.26 6.55 -2.24
N LYS A 160 15.56 6.61 -1.89
CA LYS A 160 16.60 7.11 -2.81
C LYS A 160 16.74 6.24 -4.06
N SER A 161 16.57 4.93 -3.93
CA SER A 161 16.65 3.98 -5.06
C SER A 161 15.58 4.24 -6.14
N VAL A 162 14.50 4.94 -5.76
CA VAL A 162 13.41 5.36 -6.67
C VAL A 162 13.36 6.88 -6.85
N ASN A 163 14.51 7.55 -6.71
CA ASN A 163 14.65 9.01 -6.89
C ASN A 163 13.72 9.84 -5.98
N GLN A 164 13.33 9.29 -4.83
CA GLN A 164 12.62 10.00 -3.78
C GLN A 164 13.57 10.26 -2.61
N THR A 165 13.38 11.37 -1.91
CA THR A 165 14.23 11.70 -0.75
C THR A 165 13.40 12.29 0.36
N LEU A 166 13.67 11.86 1.58
CA LEU A 166 13.19 12.45 2.83
C LEU A 166 14.34 12.47 3.83
N SER A 167 14.41 13.51 4.64
CA SER A 167 15.33 13.56 5.77
C SER A 167 14.98 12.50 6.82
N PHE A 168 15.94 12.14 7.67
CA PHE A 168 15.69 11.18 8.75
C PHE A 168 14.62 11.69 9.74
N ALA A 169 14.54 13.00 9.95
CA ALA A 169 13.52 13.63 10.78
C ALA A 169 12.12 13.47 10.15
N GLU A 170 12.00 13.72 8.85
CA GLU A 170 10.74 13.53 8.12
C GLU A 170 10.29 12.06 8.10
N ILE A 171 11.21 11.10 7.91
CA ILE A 171 10.88 9.67 7.96
C ILE A 171 10.39 9.30 9.37
N LYS A 172 11.07 9.76 10.42
CA LYS A 172 10.66 9.49 11.81
C LYS A 172 9.28 10.08 12.10
N GLN A 173 9.03 11.32 11.68
CA GLN A 173 7.73 11.97 11.85
C GLN A 173 6.63 11.24 11.05
N ALA A 174 6.90 10.83 9.81
CA ALA A 174 5.94 10.08 9.00
C ALA A 174 5.54 8.75 9.65
N LEU A 175 6.51 8.00 10.22
CA LEU A 175 6.22 6.77 10.97
C LEU A 175 5.38 7.05 12.22
N GLN A 176 5.63 8.16 12.92
CA GLN A 176 4.81 8.58 14.06
C GLN A 176 3.39 8.96 13.64
N ILE A 177 3.22 9.64 12.51
CA ILE A 177 1.91 9.98 11.95
C ILE A 177 1.15 8.70 11.54
N LEU A 178 1.80 7.76 10.86
CA LEU A 178 1.19 6.47 10.51
C LEU A 178 0.74 5.69 11.76
N LYS A 179 1.55 5.68 12.82
CA LYS A 179 1.17 5.06 14.10
C LYS A 179 0.06 5.83 14.84
N GLY A 180 0.01 7.15 14.71
CA GLY A 180 -0.93 8.00 15.44
C GLY A 180 -2.28 8.21 14.74
N SER A 181 -2.33 8.06 13.42
CA SER A 181 -3.55 8.24 12.61
C SER A 181 -4.38 6.96 12.64
N GLU A 182 -5.70 7.11 12.61
CA GLU A 182 -6.63 5.97 12.59
C GLU A 182 -7.33 5.85 11.24
N LEU A 183 -7.55 4.60 10.84
CA LEU A 183 -8.40 4.18 9.75
C LEU A 183 -9.58 3.40 10.31
N ASN A 184 -10.77 3.78 9.88
CA ASN A 184 -11.97 3.00 10.10
C ASN A 184 -12.59 2.70 8.73
N PHE A 185 -12.82 1.43 8.43
CA PHE A 185 -13.51 1.04 7.21
C PHE A 185 -14.68 0.14 7.57
N LYS A 186 -15.81 0.42 6.92
CA LYS A 186 -17.04 -0.36 6.97
C LYS A 186 -17.45 -0.64 5.54
N TYR A 187 -17.36 -1.89 5.11
CA TYR A 187 -17.61 -2.24 3.73
C TYR A 187 -18.19 -3.63 3.59
N GLN A 188 -18.92 -3.79 2.50
CA GLN A 188 -19.46 -5.05 2.03
C GLN A 188 -18.61 -5.55 0.87
N VAL A 189 -18.30 -6.83 0.91
CA VAL A 189 -17.62 -7.58 -0.13
C VAL A 189 -18.64 -8.46 -0.81
N THR A 190 -18.78 -8.33 -2.13
CA THR A 190 -19.59 -9.26 -2.92
C THR A 190 -18.66 -10.01 -3.87
N ASN A 191 -18.58 -11.33 -3.71
CA ASN A 191 -17.76 -12.17 -4.57
C ASN A 191 -18.46 -12.47 -5.91
N GLN A 192 -17.79 -13.22 -6.80
CA GLN A 192 -18.35 -13.55 -8.12
C GLN A 192 -19.55 -14.50 -8.05
N ALA A 193 -19.69 -15.28 -6.97
CA ALA A 193 -20.85 -16.14 -6.71
C ALA A 193 -22.04 -15.37 -6.12
N GLY A 194 -21.89 -14.08 -5.84
CA GLY A 194 -22.91 -13.24 -5.23
C GLY A 194 -22.96 -13.33 -3.71
N GLU A 195 -22.05 -14.06 -3.07
CA GLU A 195 -21.97 -14.13 -1.61
C GLU A 195 -21.48 -12.80 -1.05
N GLN A 196 -22.13 -12.36 0.03
CA GLN A 196 -21.91 -11.07 0.63
C GLN A 196 -21.31 -11.25 2.02
N HIS A 197 -20.19 -10.58 2.26
CA HIS A 197 -19.55 -10.51 3.56
C HIS A 197 -19.45 -9.06 4.01
N TYR A 198 -19.80 -8.81 5.26
CA TYR A 198 -19.61 -7.51 5.88
C TYR A 198 -18.30 -7.50 6.65
N SER A 199 -17.53 -6.42 6.51
CA SER A 199 -16.32 -6.18 7.27
C SER A 199 -16.35 -4.78 7.86
N GLU A 200 -16.10 -4.71 9.16
CA GLU A 200 -15.81 -3.48 9.88
C GLU A 200 -14.49 -3.63 10.62
N SER A 201 -13.61 -2.64 10.52
CA SER A 201 -12.43 -2.59 11.35
C SER A 201 -11.97 -1.16 11.60
N LYS A 202 -11.49 -0.94 12.82
CA LYS A 202 -10.85 0.30 13.25
C LYS A 202 -9.42 0.00 13.71
N MET A 203 -8.44 0.66 13.12
CA MET A 203 -7.01 0.42 13.39
C MET A 203 -6.15 1.64 13.05
N ASN A 204 -4.92 1.69 13.54
CA ASN A 204 -3.92 2.63 13.02
C ASN A 204 -3.31 2.12 11.71
N TYR A 205 -2.60 2.98 10.96
CA TYR A 205 -1.88 2.52 9.75
C TYR A 205 -0.75 1.56 10.14
N LEU A 206 -0.11 1.82 11.29
CA LEU A 206 0.80 0.92 11.98
C LEU A 206 0.30 0.72 13.40
N SER A 207 0.21 -0.53 13.86
CA SER A 207 -0.24 -0.85 15.22
C SER A 207 0.67 -0.23 16.28
N SER A 208 1.99 -0.27 16.05
CA SER A 208 2.97 0.40 16.90
C SER A 208 4.28 0.68 16.16
N ILE A 209 5.08 1.61 16.71
CA ILE A 209 6.44 1.90 16.25
C ILE A 209 7.34 2.07 17.47
N HIS A 210 8.47 1.37 17.47
CA HIS A 210 9.45 1.40 18.55
C HIS A 210 10.80 1.84 18.00
N PHE A 211 11.40 2.83 18.63
CA PHE A 211 12.74 3.32 18.32
C PHE A 211 13.70 2.87 19.42
N SER A 212 14.86 2.33 19.04
CA SER A 212 15.93 2.04 20.00
C SER A 212 16.50 3.34 20.55
N GLY A 213 16.65 3.41 21.89
CA GLY A 213 17.31 4.52 22.59
C GLY A 213 18.82 4.36 22.71
N GLN A 214 19.37 3.18 22.34
CA GLN A 214 20.79 2.87 22.56
C GLN A 214 21.68 3.51 21.49
N GLN A 215 22.67 4.29 21.94
CA GLN A 215 23.80 4.69 21.10
C GLN A 215 24.78 3.52 20.99
N GLY A 216 24.74 2.79 19.86
CA GLY A 216 25.62 1.64 19.64
C GLY A 216 25.46 0.99 18.27
N LYS A 217 26.28 -0.05 18.02
CA LYS A 217 26.31 -0.85 16.77
C LYS A 217 25.14 -1.85 16.65
N SER A 218 24.00 -1.65 17.33
CA SER A 218 22.82 -2.49 17.05
C SER A 218 22.39 -2.27 15.60
N THR A 219 22.16 -3.37 14.88
CA THR A 219 21.76 -3.36 13.47
C THR A 219 20.28 -3.08 13.29
N VAL A 220 19.46 -3.33 14.31
CA VAL A 220 18.03 -3.00 14.33
C VAL A 220 17.83 -1.78 15.22
N LYS A 221 17.35 -0.69 14.64
CA LYS A 221 17.10 0.58 15.35
C LYS A 221 15.63 0.89 15.51
N CYS A 222 14.78 0.28 14.69
CA CYS A 222 13.36 0.52 14.62
C CYS A 222 12.60 -0.79 14.44
N LEU A 223 11.44 -0.90 15.06
CA LEU A 223 10.49 -1.99 14.89
C LEU A 223 9.11 -1.38 14.66
N ALA A 224 8.53 -1.61 13.47
CA ALA A 224 7.18 -1.19 13.13
C ALA A 224 6.26 -2.41 13.10
N VAL A 225 5.21 -2.43 13.90
CA VAL A 225 4.22 -3.51 13.91
C VAL A 225 3.14 -3.18 12.88
N LEU A 226 2.90 -4.11 11.96
CA LEU A 226 1.87 -3.97 10.94
C LEU A 226 0.48 -3.89 11.58
N ASN A 227 -0.45 -3.26 10.87
CA ASN A 227 -1.84 -3.26 11.31
C ASN A 227 -2.49 -4.65 11.10
N GLU A 228 -3.62 -4.85 11.75
CA GLU A 228 -4.34 -6.12 11.73
C GLU A 228 -4.75 -6.52 10.30
N PHE A 229 -5.22 -5.56 9.49
CA PHE A 229 -5.60 -5.82 8.10
C PHE A 229 -4.43 -6.34 7.26
N MET A 230 -3.29 -5.66 7.32
CA MET A 230 -2.07 -6.09 6.62
C MET A 230 -1.64 -7.48 7.09
N SER A 231 -1.73 -7.75 8.39
CA SER A 231 -1.37 -9.05 8.94
C SER A 231 -2.27 -10.15 8.39
N GLN A 232 -3.60 -9.95 8.40
CA GLN A 232 -4.57 -10.87 7.81
C GLN A 232 -4.37 -11.06 6.31
N GLN A 233 -4.00 -10.02 5.57
CA GLN A 233 -3.67 -10.17 4.14
C GLN A 233 -2.39 -10.98 3.94
N ILE A 234 -1.41 -10.94 4.85
CA ILE A 234 -0.25 -11.84 4.79
C ILE A 234 -0.70 -13.29 5.06
N GLU A 235 -1.46 -13.52 6.12
CA GLU A 235 -1.95 -14.86 6.50
C GLU A 235 -2.80 -15.52 5.40
N SER A 236 -3.66 -14.74 4.75
CA SER A 236 -4.57 -15.22 3.70
C SER A 236 -4.02 -15.12 2.29
N ILE A 237 -2.76 -14.71 2.13
CA ILE A 237 -2.13 -14.47 0.82
C ILE A 237 -2.94 -13.45 -0.02
N GLY A 238 -3.57 -12.49 0.68
CA GLY A 238 -4.26 -11.33 0.12
C GLY A 238 -3.33 -10.22 -0.37
N TYR A 239 -2.14 -10.57 -0.85
CA TYR A 239 -1.17 -9.64 -1.40
C TYR A 239 -0.74 -10.02 -2.81
N ARG A 240 -0.19 -9.05 -3.53
CA ARG A 240 0.28 -9.24 -4.90
C ARG A 240 1.63 -8.57 -5.09
N GLY A 241 2.51 -9.22 -5.85
CA GLY A 241 3.76 -8.62 -6.29
C GLY A 241 3.53 -7.50 -7.30
N TYR A 242 4.32 -6.44 -7.22
CA TYR A 242 4.44 -5.40 -8.24
C TYR A 242 5.88 -4.86 -8.31
N TYR A 243 6.25 -4.25 -9.42
CA TYR A 243 7.57 -3.65 -9.57
C TYR A 243 7.65 -2.30 -8.85
N PHE A 244 8.31 -2.29 -7.68
CA PHE A 244 8.44 -1.14 -6.78
C PHE A 244 9.13 0.04 -7.46
N ASN A 245 10.23 -0.22 -8.16
CA ASN A 245 10.99 0.80 -8.88
C ASN A 245 10.17 1.47 -10.00
N ARG A 246 9.36 0.68 -10.72
CA ARG A 246 8.48 1.16 -11.78
C ARG A 246 7.42 2.09 -11.20
N ALA A 247 6.70 1.64 -10.17
CA ALA A 247 5.61 2.41 -9.59
C ALA A 247 6.07 3.59 -8.73
N GLN A 248 7.14 3.47 -7.95
CA GLN A 248 7.52 4.49 -6.95
C GLN A 248 8.49 5.55 -7.48
N SER A 249 9.06 5.37 -8.67
CA SER A 249 9.96 6.35 -9.29
C SER A 249 9.28 7.66 -9.69
N PHE A 250 7.97 7.64 -9.95
CA PHE A 250 7.24 8.83 -10.36
C PHE A 250 7.25 9.93 -9.29
N LYS A 251 7.49 11.16 -9.71
CA LYS A 251 7.39 12.36 -8.84
C LYS A 251 5.95 12.62 -8.41
N ARG A 252 4.99 12.49 -9.34
CA ARG A 252 3.56 12.74 -9.09
C ARG A 252 2.92 11.57 -8.38
N THR A 253 2.13 11.88 -7.34
CA THR A 253 1.41 10.87 -6.54
C THR A 253 0.37 10.13 -7.39
N LEU A 254 -0.35 10.84 -8.26
CA LEU A 254 -1.34 10.23 -9.15
C LEU A 254 -0.70 9.18 -10.06
N SER A 255 0.48 9.45 -10.64
CA SER A 255 1.22 8.48 -11.47
C SER A 255 1.65 7.25 -10.67
N ARG A 256 2.14 7.41 -9.42
CA ARG A 256 2.47 6.27 -8.55
C ARG A 256 1.25 5.41 -8.24
N TRP A 257 0.14 6.04 -7.82
CA TRP A 257 -1.10 5.35 -7.47
C TRP A 257 -1.73 4.67 -8.68
N LEU A 258 -1.79 5.35 -9.83
CA LEU A 258 -2.38 4.79 -11.04
C LEU A 258 -1.55 3.61 -11.55
N THR A 259 -0.22 3.71 -11.54
CA THR A 259 0.66 2.57 -11.89
C THR A 259 0.37 1.36 -11.00
N LEU A 260 0.28 1.56 -9.68
CA LEU A 260 -0.08 0.48 -8.76
C LEU A 260 -1.45 -0.10 -9.12
N ARG A 261 -2.44 0.74 -9.39
CA ARG A 261 -3.77 0.31 -9.83
C ARG A 261 -3.73 -0.48 -11.14
N LEU A 262 -2.89 -0.10 -12.10
CA LEU A 262 -2.74 -0.82 -13.37
C LEU A 262 -2.19 -2.24 -13.13
N TYR A 263 -1.27 -2.43 -12.19
CA TYR A 263 -0.80 -3.78 -11.80
C TYR A 263 -1.93 -4.70 -11.29
N HIS A 264 -3.01 -4.13 -10.74
CA HIS A 264 -4.20 -4.88 -10.33
C HIS A 264 -5.26 -5.01 -11.44
N MET A 265 -5.35 -4.02 -12.35
CA MET A 265 -6.37 -4.01 -13.41
C MET A 265 -6.01 -4.91 -14.59
N PHE A 266 -4.76 -4.87 -15.04
CA PHE A 266 -4.28 -5.69 -16.15
C PHE A 266 -3.96 -7.10 -15.63
N ARG A 267 -4.98 -7.96 -15.56
CA ARG A 267 -4.81 -9.37 -15.13
C ARG A 267 -4.54 -10.31 -16.29
N TYR A 268 -5.20 -10.09 -17.42
CA TYR A 268 -5.02 -10.89 -18.63
C TYR A 268 -4.21 -10.07 -19.62
N ALA A 269 -2.90 -10.11 -19.47
CA ALA A 269 -1.95 -9.47 -20.38
C ALA A 269 -2.00 -10.18 -21.75
N SER A 270 -2.94 -9.76 -22.58
CA SER A 270 -2.88 -9.99 -24.02
C SER A 270 -2.67 -8.65 -24.68
N VAL A 271 -1.59 -8.56 -25.46
CA VAL A 271 -1.31 -7.43 -26.35
C VAL A 271 -2.58 -7.10 -27.14
N GLY A 272 -2.97 -5.83 -27.15
CA GLY A 272 -4.18 -5.35 -27.83
C GLY A 272 -5.46 -5.33 -26.98
N LYS A 273 -5.45 -5.75 -25.70
CA LYS A 273 -6.57 -5.47 -24.79
C LYS A 273 -6.47 -4.09 -24.19
N THR A 274 -7.48 -3.26 -24.44
CA THR A 274 -7.62 -1.95 -23.83
C THR A 274 -8.37 -2.03 -22.52
N HIS A 275 -8.09 -1.09 -21.62
CA HIS A 275 -8.87 -0.89 -20.40
C HIS A 275 -9.33 0.55 -20.34
N HIS A 276 -10.59 0.77 -19.96
CA HIS A 276 -11.12 2.11 -19.85
C HIS A 276 -11.53 2.48 -18.42
N PHE A 277 -11.52 3.77 -18.15
CA PHE A 277 -12.07 4.33 -16.92
C PHE A 277 -12.65 5.73 -17.15
N LEU A 278 -13.54 6.13 -16.25
CA LEU A 278 -14.04 7.51 -16.18
C LEU A 278 -13.15 8.35 -15.28
N LEU A 279 -12.86 9.59 -15.69
CA LEU A 279 -11.97 10.48 -14.94
C LEU A 279 -12.52 10.78 -13.55
N ARG A 280 -13.79 11.20 -13.41
CA ARG A 280 -14.37 11.52 -12.10
C ARG A 280 -14.28 10.32 -11.14
N LYS A 281 -14.74 9.15 -11.58
CA LYS A 281 -14.68 7.91 -10.76
C LYS A 281 -13.25 7.56 -10.33
N THR A 282 -12.29 7.69 -11.23
CA THR A 282 -10.87 7.41 -10.93
C THR A 282 -10.30 8.42 -9.94
N MET A 283 -10.68 9.69 -10.06
CA MET A 283 -10.21 10.76 -9.18
C MET A 283 -10.86 10.72 -7.79
N ILE A 284 -12.06 10.13 -7.66
CA ILE A 284 -12.67 9.75 -6.37
C ILE A 284 -11.87 8.60 -5.73
N LYS A 285 -11.60 7.53 -6.48
CA LYS A 285 -10.79 6.39 -5.99
C LYS A 285 -9.39 6.80 -5.56
N PHE A 286 -8.77 7.76 -6.26
CA PHE A 286 -7.49 8.35 -5.88
C PHE A 286 -7.57 9.24 -4.62
N GLY A 287 -8.76 9.78 -4.31
CA GLY A 287 -8.99 10.66 -3.16
C GLY A 287 -8.67 12.13 -3.40
N SER A 288 -8.76 12.58 -4.65
CA SER A 288 -8.57 14.00 -5.01
C SER A 288 -9.88 14.80 -5.09
N ILE A 289 -11.00 14.12 -5.22
CA ILE A 289 -12.36 14.66 -5.14
C ILE A 289 -13.21 13.66 -4.35
N ASP A 290 -14.28 14.12 -3.71
CA ASP A 290 -15.09 13.28 -2.81
C ASP A 290 -16.42 12.83 -3.45
N SER A 291 -16.85 13.48 -4.53
CA SER A 291 -18.06 13.16 -5.29
C SER A 291 -17.86 13.42 -6.77
N GLU A 292 -18.78 12.90 -7.59
CA GLU A 292 -18.80 13.22 -9.01
C GLU A 292 -19.28 14.66 -9.25
N ASP A 293 -20.10 15.24 -8.36
CA ASP A 293 -20.58 16.62 -8.48
C ASP A 293 -19.46 17.63 -8.17
N ILE A 294 -18.79 18.11 -9.22
CA ILE A 294 -17.68 19.04 -9.14
C ILE A 294 -17.86 20.20 -10.10
N LYS A 295 -17.35 21.38 -9.71
CA LYS A 295 -17.30 22.57 -10.56
C LYS A 295 -16.47 22.29 -11.83
N LYS A 296 -16.84 22.91 -12.95
CA LYS A 296 -16.12 22.83 -14.23
C LYS A 296 -14.62 23.15 -14.11
N SER A 297 -14.25 24.15 -13.30
CA SER A 297 -12.84 24.48 -13.03
C SER A 297 -12.08 23.34 -12.36
N ARG A 298 -12.73 22.58 -11.46
CA ARG A 298 -12.15 21.41 -10.82
C ARG A 298 -11.99 20.26 -11.82
N LEU A 299 -12.97 20.03 -12.69
CA LEU A 299 -12.90 19.05 -13.77
C LEU A 299 -11.71 19.33 -14.71
N THR A 300 -11.51 20.60 -15.10
CA THR A 300 -10.36 21.01 -15.92
C THR A 300 -9.02 20.75 -15.20
N ALA A 301 -8.93 21.04 -13.91
CA ALA A 301 -7.71 20.82 -13.13
C ALA A 301 -7.37 19.32 -13.05
N ILE A 302 -8.32 18.46 -12.70
CA ILE A 302 -8.08 17.01 -12.61
C ILE A 302 -7.82 16.38 -13.98
N ARG A 303 -8.39 16.92 -15.08
CA ARG A 303 -8.04 16.51 -16.45
C ARG A 303 -6.59 16.80 -16.76
N ARG A 304 -6.09 17.99 -16.41
CA ARG A 304 -4.69 18.36 -16.60
C ARG A 304 -3.76 17.44 -15.79
N ASP A 305 -4.13 17.13 -14.56
CA ASP A 305 -3.35 16.21 -13.71
C ASP A 305 -3.29 14.79 -14.32
N MET A 306 -4.42 14.31 -14.88
CA MET A 306 -4.47 13.03 -15.59
C MET A 306 -3.67 13.06 -16.90
N ALA A 307 -3.72 14.13 -17.68
CA ALA A 307 -2.92 14.25 -18.91
C ALA A 307 -1.40 14.19 -18.62
N ASN A 308 -0.94 14.87 -17.57
CA ASN A 308 0.44 14.75 -17.10
C ASN A 308 0.77 13.33 -16.63
N THR A 309 -0.20 12.65 -16.02
CA THR A 309 -0.04 11.25 -15.59
C THR A 309 0.10 10.31 -16.78
N MET A 310 -0.73 10.47 -17.82
CA MET A 310 -0.60 9.68 -19.04
C MET A 310 0.76 9.85 -19.72
N LYS A 311 1.25 11.10 -19.77
CA LYS A 311 2.61 11.38 -20.26
C LYS A 311 3.67 10.66 -19.43
N ASP A 312 3.58 10.72 -18.10
CA ASP A 312 4.51 10.00 -17.22
C ASP A 312 4.48 8.47 -17.50
N LEU A 313 3.30 7.88 -17.69
CA LEU A 313 3.15 6.44 -17.94
C LEU A 313 3.66 6.01 -19.32
N ILE A 314 3.51 6.84 -20.35
CA ILE A 314 4.09 6.58 -21.68
C ILE A 314 5.61 6.71 -21.64
N GLU A 315 6.14 7.78 -21.03
CA GLU A 315 7.60 7.97 -20.91
C GLU A 315 8.27 6.84 -20.12
N ALA A 316 7.53 6.24 -19.19
CA ALA A 316 7.97 5.07 -18.45
C ALA A 316 7.69 3.75 -19.17
N ASP A 317 7.20 3.71 -20.42
CA ASP A 317 6.90 2.44 -21.12
C ASP A 317 5.95 1.53 -20.29
N ILE A 318 4.96 2.13 -19.63
CA ILE A 318 3.84 1.42 -18.97
C ILE A 318 2.65 1.36 -19.93
N LEU A 319 2.40 2.46 -20.62
CA LEU A 319 1.41 2.58 -21.68
C LEU A 319 2.14 2.80 -23.00
N ASP A 320 1.65 2.16 -24.05
CA ASP A 320 2.03 2.50 -25.42
C ASP A 320 1.31 3.78 -25.86
N SER A 321 0.01 3.82 -25.60
CA SER A 321 -0.87 4.90 -26.04
C SER A 321 -2.15 4.98 -25.20
N TYR A 322 -2.94 6.03 -25.40
CA TYR A 322 -4.27 6.16 -24.82
C TYR A 322 -5.17 7.05 -25.69
N GLU A 323 -6.47 6.80 -25.62
CA GLU A 323 -7.51 7.60 -26.26
C GLU A 323 -8.37 8.31 -25.20
N ILE A 324 -8.97 9.43 -25.56
CA ILE A 324 -9.85 10.20 -24.68
C ILE A 324 -11.12 10.61 -25.42
N ASP A 325 -12.26 10.21 -24.87
CA ASP A 325 -13.57 10.67 -25.30
C ASP A 325 -14.15 11.68 -24.32
N ASN A 326 -14.75 12.74 -24.85
CA ASN A 326 -15.51 13.71 -24.05
C ASN A 326 -16.91 13.16 -23.80
N ILE A 327 -17.31 13.02 -22.53
CA ILE A 327 -18.69 12.72 -22.15
C ILE A 327 -19.42 14.05 -21.98
N LYS A 328 -20.53 14.22 -22.70
CA LYS A 328 -21.35 15.43 -22.67
C LYS A 328 -22.71 15.14 -22.05
N ASP A 329 -23.30 16.15 -21.41
CA ASP A 329 -24.71 16.14 -21.05
C ASP A 329 -25.60 16.49 -22.25
N ASP A 330 -26.92 16.50 -22.02
CA ASP A 330 -27.95 16.81 -23.02
C ASP A 330 -27.82 18.24 -23.58
N GLU A 331 -27.19 19.15 -22.83
CA GLU A 331 -26.90 20.53 -23.25
C GLU A 331 -25.59 20.64 -24.05
N GLY A 332 -24.89 19.53 -24.24
CA GLY A 332 -23.62 19.47 -24.97
C GLY A 332 -22.41 19.93 -24.16
N ASN A 333 -22.55 20.20 -22.85
CA ASN A 333 -21.45 20.55 -21.97
C ASN A 333 -20.65 19.31 -21.59
N ILE A 334 -19.33 19.42 -21.55
CA ILE A 334 -18.47 18.31 -21.13
C ILE A 334 -18.60 18.10 -19.62
N VAL A 335 -19.12 16.94 -19.24
CA VAL A 335 -19.31 16.54 -17.85
C VAL A 335 -18.22 15.58 -17.39
N ASP A 336 -17.67 14.71 -18.24
CA ASP A 336 -16.59 13.80 -17.84
C ASP A 336 -15.72 13.40 -19.04
N TYR A 337 -14.72 12.55 -18.79
CA TYR A 337 -13.84 11.99 -19.80
C TYR A 337 -13.72 10.49 -19.62
N LYS A 338 -13.89 9.75 -20.71
CA LYS A 338 -13.56 8.33 -20.78
C LYS A 338 -12.15 8.21 -21.33
N TYR A 339 -11.27 7.59 -20.56
CA TYR A 339 -9.92 7.23 -21.00
C TYR A 339 -9.93 5.77 -21.42
N GLU A 340 -9.32 5.46 -22.54
CA GLU A 340 -9.05 4.10 -23.00
C GLU A 340 -7.54 3.91 -23.10
N LEU A 341 -7.01 2.95 -22.35
CA LEU A 341 -5.58 2.74 -22.16
C LEU A 341 -5.09 1.54 -22.96
N CYS A 342 -4.00 1.73 -23.70
CA CYS A 342 -3.27 0.67 -24.39
C CYS A 342 -1.97 0.40 -23.61
N PRO A 343 -1.84 -0.76 -22.92
CA PRO A 343 -0.61 -1.10 -22.21
C PRO A 343 0.53 -1.36 -23.21
N SER A 344 1.76 -1.06 -22.81
CA SER A 344 2.93 -1.44 -23.62
C SER A 344 3.17 -2.97 -23.57
N ASP A 345 3.87 -3.49 -24.56
CA ASP A 345 4.28 -4.91 -24.58
C ASP A 345 5.18 -5.25 -23.37
N SER A 346 6.07 -4.32 -23.02
CA SER A 346 6.96 -4.42 -21.85
C SER A 346 6.17 -4.56 -20.56
N PHE A 347 5.17 -3.70 -20.34
CA PHE A 347 4.29 -3.79 -19.18
C PHE A 347 3.44 -5.08 -19.20
N CYS A 348 2.95 -5.51 -20.36
CA CYS A 348 2.27 -6.80 -20.48
C CYS A 348 3.18 -7.98 -20.06
N ALA A 349 4.45 -7.96 -20.43
CA ALA A 349 5.43 -8.97 -20.02
C ALA A 349 5.68 -8.94 -18.51
N GLU A 350 5.77 -7.76 -17.90
CA GLU A 350 5.84 -7.58 -16.44
C GLU A 350 4.65 -8.24 -15.74
N ILE A 351 3.43 -7.96 -16.21
CA ILE A 351 2.20 -8.54 -15.67
C ILE A 351 2.19 -10.07 -15.80
N LEU A 352 2.58 -10.62 -16.95
CA LEU A 352 2.66 -12.07 -17.14
C LEU A 352 3.66 -12.72 -16.19
N SER A 353 4.82 -12.10 -15.96
CA SER A 353 5.81 -12.54 -14.98
C SER A 353 5.23 -12.55 -13.56
N LEU A 354 4.59 -11.46 -13.14
CA LEU A 354 3.96 -11.34 -11.83
C LEU A 354 2.81 -12.34 -11.64
N ASN A 355 2.02 -12.61 -12.68
CA ASN A 355 0.94 -13.61 -12.66
C ASN A 355 1.50 -15.03 -12.46
N LYS A 356 2.55 -15.41 -13.20
CA LYS A 356 3.22 -16.71 -13.04
C LYS A 356 3.76 -16.87 -11.63
N HIS A 357 4.36 -15.80 -11.11
CA HIS A 357 4.90 -15.77 -9.76
C HIS A 357 3.80 -15.93 -8.70
N ASN A 358 2.72 -15.17 -8.80
CA ASN A 358 1.58 -15.26 -7.88
C ASN A 358 0.96 -16.67 -7.88
N LYS A 359 0.80 -17.27 -9.07
CA LYS A 359 0.32 -18.66 -9.20
C LYS A 359 1.21 -19.64 -8.44
N LYS A 360 2.54 -19.51 -8.55
CA LYS A 360 3.51 -20.34 -7.81
C LYS A 360 3.37 -20.17 -6.30
N ILE A 361 3.18 -18.95 -5.80
CA ILE A 361 2.96 -18.68 -4.36
C ILE A 361 1.67 -19.36 -3.89
N THR A 362 0.56 -19.18 -4.61
CA THR A 362 -0.72 -19.79 -4.27
C THR A 362 -0.68 -21.32 -4.31
N GLU A 363 0.02 -21.90 -5.29
CA GLU A 363 0.22 -23.36 -5.36
C GLU A 363 1.02 -23.90 -4.19
N LYS A 364 2.11 -23.21 -3.80
CA LYS A 364 2.89 -23.58 -2.60
C LYS A 364 2.03 -23.56 -1.34
N ALA A 365 1.23 -22.52 -1.15
CA ALA A 365 0.35 -22.41 0.00
C ALA A 365 -0.66 -23.56 0.11
N LYS A 366 -1.30 -23.93 -1.01
CA LYS A 366 -2.24 -25.06 -1.02
C LYS A 366 -1.58 -26.38 -0.63
N VAL A 367 -0.38 -26.65 -1.14
CA VAL A 367 0.37 -27.87 -0.80
C VAL A 367 0.70 -27.90 0.69
N LEU A 368 0.99 -26.74 1.29
CA LEU A 368 1.32 -26.63 2.70
C LEU A 368 0.08 -26.82 3.59
N ASP A 369 -1.06 -26.21 3.23
CA ASP A 369 -2.35 -26.45 3.91
C ASP A 369 -2.72 -27.95 3.91
N GLU A 370 -2.52 -28.64 2.78
CA GLU A 370 -2.76 -30.08 2.67
C GLU A 370 -1.83 -30.93 3.55
N GLN A 371 -0.57 -30.50 3.71
CA GLN A 371 0.41 -31.19 4.57
C GLN A 371 0.11 -30.97 6.06
N GLU A 372 -0.29 -29.77 6.48
CA GLU A 372 -0.70 -29.50 7.86
C GLU A 372 -1.95 -30.30 8.24
N LEU A 373 -2.94 -30.37 7.34
CA LEU A 373 -4.12 -31.20 7.54
C LEU A 373 -3.72 -32.67 7.73
N GLN A 374 -2.88 -33.23 6.85
CA GLN A 374 -2.43 -34.62 6.94
C GLN A 374 -1.62 -34.91 8.22
N ALA A 375 -0.76 -33.98 8.67
CA ALA A 375 -0.01 -34.13 9.92
C ALA A 375 -0.94 -34.17 11.15
N ASN A 376 -1.95 -33.29 11.19
CA ASN A 376 -2.93 -33.25 12.27
C ASN A 376 -3.83 -34.51 12.32
N PHE A 377 -4.05 -35.18 11.18
CA PHE A 377 -4.77 -36.46 11.12
C PHE A 377 -3.93 -37.67 11.56
N ILE A 378 -2.59 -37.56 11.56
CA ILE A 378 -1.70 -38.66 11.99
C ILE A 378 -1.39 -38.57 13.49
N GLU A 379 -1.51 -37.38 14.09
CA GLU A 379 -1.34 -37.15 15.53
C GLU A 379 -2.63 -37.30 16.36
N SER A 380 -3.79 -37.49 15.70
CA SER A 380 -5.08 -37.84 16.30
C SER A 380 -5.37 -39.34 16.22
#